data_AF-A0A1F3KHV8-F1
#
_entry.id   AF-A0A1F3KHV8-F1
#
_cell.length_a   1.000
_cell.length_b   1.000
_cell.length_c   1.000
_cell.angle_alpha   90.00
_cell.angle_beta   90.00
_cell.angle_gamma   90.00
#
_symmetry.space_group_name_H-M   'P 1'
#
loop_
_entity.id
_entity.type
_entity.pdbx_description
1 polymer ?
#
loop_
_entity_poly.entity_id
_entity_poly.type
_entity_poly.pdbx_seq_one_letter_code
_entity_poly.pdbx_strand_id
1 'polypeptide(L)'
;MKATGAYNAIYINGQLVNNNITMGGYTTYPNGFITVDVNGLYTKHYYMGAQRIASRIGDGTATIFEDKLSDTHDLKARQQSDLLGYASLTDVKQVTYKAIPDYSDTKGDELEVAIYYYHPDHLGSNTFISDMAGLPYQMFVNLPFGETMAQQTSAGTFQNVYKFNGKELDAESGLYYYGARYYDPRSSVWLSVDPLAEKYSNWCPYTYCLNNSIKLIDPDGRAVIAADANAMRNITNTLSKEESQYIRFDNKGMLDVSLLNQYKGSSENFTALQVLANSETNYVFAVSNDDINGNRFFEKGSDPSNPNNYSYGVTNMPGAEYDPSPDNNVYVFTASFLDEKTQARNTAHEAYAHAYFFELSKSDPSINPNHTKGVVGTGYEYDPYLKRNEAYLIFGNTNTKLEDQIKNVEQQAIKNYEDKNQ
;
A
#
# COMPACT_ATOMS: atom_id res chain seq x y z
N MET A 1 -16.07 -7.00 -18.44
CA MET A 1 -15.63 -7.98 -19.46
C MET A 1 -14.49 -7.33 -20.23
N LYS A 2 -13.36 -8.03 -20.36
CA LYS A 2 -12.25 -7.65 -21.25
C LYS A 2 -12.30 -8.57 -22.45
N ALA A 3 -12.09 -8.05 -23.67
CA ALA A 3 -12.07 -8.86 -24.87
C ALA A 3 -10.84 -8.53 -25.72
N THR A 4 -10.34 -9.52 -26.44
CA THR A 4 -9.09 -9.47 -27.20
C THR A 4 -9.36 -9.95 -28.62
N GLY A 5 -8.67 -9.35 -29.59
CA GLY A 5 -8.90 -9.61 -31.00
C GLY A 5 -7.84 -8.99 -31.90
N ALA A 6 -7.86 -9.39 -33.17
CA ALA A 6 -7.00 -8.85 -34.22
C ALA A 6 -7.79 -7.89 -35.10
N TYR A 7 -7.23 -6.72 -35.35
CA TYR A 7 -7.73 -5.77 -36.33
C TYR A 7 -6.85 -5.81 -37.59
N ASN A 8 -7.46 -6.04 -38.74
CA ASN A 8 -6.82 -5.99 -40.04
C ASN A 8 -7.48 -4.91 -40.88
N ALA A 9 -6.69 -4.06 -41.54
CA ALA A 9 -7.19 -3.04 -42.46
C ALA A 9 -6.39 -3.01 -43.77
N ILE A 10 -7.10 -2.83 -44.88
CA ILE A 10 -6.57 -2.72 -46.23
C ILE A 10 -6.87 -1.32 -46.74
N TYR A 11 -5.81 -0.58 -47.06
CA TYR A 11 -5.87 0.74 -47.65
C TYR A 11 -5.42 0.68 -49.12
N ILE A 12 -6.16 1.33 -50.02
CA ILE A 12 -5.75 1.54 -51.41
C ILE A 12 -5.74 3.05 -51.63
N ASN A 13 -4.60 3.59 -52.09
CA ASN A 13 -4.39 5.03 -52.30
C ASN A 13 -4.72 5.88 -51.05
N GLY A 14 -4.38 5.39 -49.86
CA GLY A 14 -4.65 6.09 -48.60
C GLY A 14 -6.10 6.05 -48.12
N GLN A 15 -7.03 5.50 -48.90
CA GLN A 15 -8.42 5.28 -48.48
C GLN A 15 -8.61 3.86 -47.95
N LEU A 16 -9.35 3.76 -46.83
CA LEU A 16 -9.71 2.49 -46.21
C LEU A 16 -10.70 1.72 -47.09
N VAL A 17 -10.23 0.65 -47.74
CA VAL A 17 -11.05 -0.17 -48.65
C VAL A 17 -11.75 -1.29 -47.91
N ASN A 18 -11.07 -1.95 -46.98
CA ASN A 18 -11.66 -3.03 -46.17
C ASN A 18 -11.01 -3.08 -44.78
N ASN A 19 -11.75 -3.49 -43.76
CA ASN A 19 -11.22 -3.83 -42.45
C ASN A 19 -12.03 -4.95 -41.81
N ASN A 20 -11.36 -5.77 -41.01
CA ASN A 20 -11.94 -6.89 -40.29
C ASN A 20 -11.43 -6.92 -38.84
N ILE A 21 -12.34 -7.06 -37.88
CA ILE A 21 -12.03 -7.40 -36.50
C ILE A 21 -12.35 -8.88 -36.27
N THR A 22 -11.33 -9.64 -35.91
CA THR A 22 -11.48 -11.02 -35.43
C THR A 22 -11.32 -11.03 -33.91
N MET A 23 -12.39 -11.32 -33.16
CA MET A 23 -12.28 -11.49 -31.71
C MET A 23 -11.80 -12.90 -31.39
N GLY A 24 -10.73 -13.00 -30.61
CA GLY A 24 -10.03 -14.25 -30.29
C GLY A 24 -10.20 -14.69 -28.84
N GLY A 25 -10.52 -13.77 -27.93
CA GLY A 25 -10.83 -14.13 -26.55
C GLY A 25 -11.49 -13.05 -25.71
N TYR A 26 -11.89 -13.42 -24.50
CA TYR A 26 -12.50 -12.58 -23.48
C TYR A 26 -12.31 -13.17 -22.08
N THR A 27 -12.15 -12.27 -21.11
CA THR A 27 -12.19 -12.59 -19.68
C THR A 27 -13.36 -11.84 -19.07
N THR A 28 -14.21 -12.55 -18.35
CA THR A 28 -15.27 -11.92 -17.54
C THR A 28 -14.82 -11.85 -16.08
N TYR A 29 -15.17 -10.74 -15.43
CA TYR A 29 -14.90 -10.50 -14.02
C TYR A 29 -16.26 -10.31 -13.34
N PRO A 30 -16.99 -11.41 -13.03
CA PRO A 30 -18.27 -11.29 -12.33
C PRO A 30 -18.18 -10.48 -11.04
N ASN A 31 -17.05 -10.60 -10.32
CA ASN A 31 -16.68 -9.80 -9.17
C ASN A 31 -15.17 -9.92 -8.90
N GLY A 32 -14.65 -9.26 -7.86
CA GLY A 32 -13.20 -9.29 -7.53
C GLY A 32 -12.65 -10.65 -7.08
N PHE A 33 -13.51 -11.62 -6.75
CA PHE A 33 -13.13 -12.95 -6.26
C PHE A 33 -13.16 -14.03 -7.33
N ILE A 34 -13.76 -13.77 -8.50
CA ILE A 34 -13.93 -14.77 -9.55
C ILE A 34 -13.63 -14.12 -10.90
N THR A 35 -12.78 -14.76 -11.69
CA THR A 35 -12.63 -14.48 -13.12
C THR A 35 -13.00 -15.71 -13.92
N VAL A 36 -13.53 -15.52 -15.12
CA VAL A 36 -13.86 -16.62 -16.04
C VAL A 36 -13.25 -16.32 -17.39
N ASP A 37 -12.48 -17.26 -17.92
CA ASP A 37 -11.86 -17.15 -19.23
C ASP A 37 -12.83 -17.55 -20.38
N VAL A 38 -12.31 -17.53 -21.60
CA VAL A 38 -13.04 -17.91 -22.82
C VAL A 38 -13.51 -19.36 -22.87
N ASN A 39 -12.81 -20.25 -22.18
CA ASN A 39 -13.09 -21.68 -22.14
C ASN A 39 -14.10 -22.00 -21.02
N GLY A 40 -14.57 -20.97 -20.30
CA GLY A 40 -15.42 -21.12 -19.14
C GLY A 40 -14.67 -21.56 -17.89
N LEU A 41 -13.34 -21.64 -17.90
CA LEU A 41 -12.57 -21.95 -16.70
C LEU A 41 -12.63 -20.75 -15.75
N TYR A 42 -13.15 -20.99 -14.55
CA TYR A 42 -13.16 -19.97 -13.52
C TYR A 42 -11.91 -20.06 -12.65
N THR A 43 -11.36 -18.92 -12.27
CA THR A 43 -10.35 -18.80 -11.22
C THR A 43 -10.98 -18.13 -10.02
N LYS A 44 -10.92 -18.79 -8.86
CA LYS A 44 -11.33 -18.21 -7.59
C LYS A 44 -10.12 -17.60 -6.89
N HIS A 45 -10.19 -16.31 -6.61
CA HIS A 45 -9.17 -15.56 -5.89
C HIS A 45 -9.52 -15.46 -4.41
N TYR A 46 -8.53 -15.72 -3.56
CA TYR A 46 -8.62 -15.57 -2.12
C TYR A 46 -7.80 -14.36 -1.70
N TYR A 47 -8.38 -13.52 -0.84
CA TYR A 47 -7.76 -12.29 -0.38
C TYR A 47 -7.68 -12.26 1.14
N MET A 48 -6.62 -11.64 1.65
CA MET A 48 -6.52 -11.14 3.01
C MET A 48 -6.57 -9.61 2.93
N GLY A 49 -7.67 -9.01 3.36
CA GLY A 49 -7.94 -7.59 3.08
C GLY A 49 -7.99 -7.31 1.58
N ALA A 50 -7.14 -6.41 1.09
CA ALA A 50 -7.01 -6.06 -0.33
C ALA A 50 -5.98 -6.91 -1.09
N GLN A 51 -5.20 -7.76 -0.40
CA GLN A 51 -4.08 -8.50 -0.98
C GLN A 51 -4.50 -9.91 -1.39
N ARG A 52 -4.15 -10.31 -2.62
CA ARG A 52 -4.42 -11.66 -3.13
C ARG A 52 -3.39 -12.62 -2.56
N ILE A 53 -3.86 -13.62 -1.80
CA ILE A 53 -3.00 -14.60 -1.13
C ILE A 53 -3.01 -15.96 -1.83
N ALA A 54 -4.09 -16.29 -2.55
CA ALA A 54 -4.18 -17.52 -3.32
C ALA A 54 -5.10 -17.39 -4.53
N SER A 55 -4.90 -18.26 -5.51
CA SER A 55 -5.81 -18.44 -6.64
C SER A 55 -5.99 -19.91 -6.92
N ARG A 56 -7.24 -20.35 -6.97
CA ARG A 56 -7.61 -21.72 -7.28
C ARG A 56 -8.24 -21.76 -8.65
N ILE A 57 -7.69 -22.59 -9.52
CA ILE A 57 -8.30 -22.88 -10.82
C ILE A 57 -9.41 -23.91 -10.58
N GLY A 58 -10.60 -23.60 -11.11
CA GLY A 58 -11.74 -24.49 -11.09
C GLY A 58 -11.62 -25.63 -12.10
N ASP A 59 -12.27 -26.74 -11.81
CA ASP A 59 -12.33 -27.99 -12.56
C ASP A 59 -13.51 -28.05 -13.55
N GLY A 60 -14.17 -26.93 -13.85
CA GLY A 60 -15.38 -26.93 -14.68
C GLY A 60 -15.69 -25.61 -15.36
N THR A 61 -16.49 -25.71 -16.42
CA THR A 61 -17.17 -24.61 -17.11
C THR A 61 -18.04 -23.85 -16.12
N ALA A 62 -17.79 -22.55 -15.95
CA ALA A 62 -18.59 -21.68 -15.10
C ALA A 62 -20.03 -21.61 -15.63
N THR A 63 -20.93 -22.35 -15.00
CA THR A 63 -22.38 -22.34 -15.29
C THR A 63 -23.09 -21.08 -14.80
N ILE A 64 -22.34 -20.04 -14.41
CA ILE A 64 -22.85 -18.74 -13.97
C ILE A 64 -23.61 -18.01 -15.11
N PHE A 65 -23.39 -18.42 -16.36
CA PHE A 65 -24.17 -18.00 -17.53
C PHE A 65 -25.09 -19.10 -18.08
N GLU A 66 -25.15 -20.29 -17.46
CA GLU A 66 -26.20 -21.26 -17.73
C GLU A 66 -27.46 -20.82 -16.99
N ASP A 67 -28.08 -19.77 -17.51
CA ASP A 67 -29.51 -19.63 -17.37
C ASP A 67 -30.13 -20.91 -17.92
N LYS A 68 -31.09 -21.50 -17.20
CA LYS A 68 -31.73 -22.76 -17.61
C LYS A 68 -32.14 -22.64 -19.08
N LEU A 69 -31.46 -23.39 -19.92
CA LEU A 69 -31.61 -23.37 -21.37
C LEU A 69 -33.02 -23.81 -21.78
N SER A 70 -33.96 -22.86 -21.84
CA SER A 70 -35.02 -22.88 -22.84
C SER A 70 -34.73 -21.92 -24.01
N ASP A 71 -33.82 -20.95 -23.83
CA ASP A 71 -33.58 -19.86 -24.81
C ASP A 71 -32.09 -19.71 -25.22
N THR A 72 -31.40 -20.82 -25.52
CA THR A 72 -30.02 -20.85 -26.04
C THR A 72 -29.78 -20.01 -27.31
N HIS A 73 -30.85 -19.57 -27.97
CA HIS A 73 -30.77 -18.86 -29.24
C HIS A 73 -30.63 -17.34 -29.08
N ASP A 74 -30.81 -16.76 -27.88
CA ASP A 74 -30.89 -15.29 -27.76
C ASP A 74 -29.57 -14.62 -27.32
N LEU A 75 -28.69 -15.29 -26.55
CA LEU A 75 -27.42 -14.66 -26.10
C LEU A 75 -26.42 -14.42 -27.23
N LYS A 76 -26.24 -15.39 -28.13
CA LYS A 76 -25.40 -15.21 -29.33
C LYS A 76 -25.97 -14.12 -30.25
N ALA A 77 -27.30 -14.05 -30.36
CA ALA A 77 -27.99 -13.03 -31.16
C ALA A 77 -27.85 -11.62 -30.54
N ARG A 78 -27.96 -11.50 -29.21
CA ARG A 78 -27.74 -10.26 -28.47
C ARG A 78 -26.29 -9.78 -28.53
N GLN A 79 -25.32 -10.69 -28.35
CA GLN A 79 -23.90 -10.37 -28.49
C GLN A 79 -23.55 -9.92 -29.91
N GLN A 80 -24.13 -10.58 -30.92
CA GLN A 80 -23.99 -10.17 -32.31
C GLN A 80 -24.67 -8.81 -32.58
N SER A 81 -25.81 -8.52 -31.94
CA SER A 81 -26.48 -7.23 -32.01
C SER A 81 -25.67 -6.10 -31.37
N ASP A 82 -25.09 -6.31 -30.18
CA ASP A 82 -24.27 -5.31 -29.49
C ASP A 82 -22.98 -5.01 -30.27
N LEU A 83 -22.36 -6.02 -30.89
CA LEU A 83 -21.19 -5.86 -31.74
C LEU A 83 -21.52 -5.20 -33.08
N LEU A 84 -22.65 -5.53 -33.71
CA LEU A 84 -23.14 -4.81 -34.89
C LEU A 84 -23.46 -3.35 -34.54
N GLY A 85 -23.97 -3.09 -33.33
CA GLY A 85 -24.11 -1.76 -32.77
C GLY A 85 -22.78 -1.02 -32.68
N TYR A 86 -21.75 -1.64 -32.11
CA TYR A 86 -20.41 -1.05 -32.02
C TYR A 86 -19.75 -0.85 -33.40
N ALA A 87 -19.92 -1.80 -34.32
CA ALA A 87 -19.46 -1.70 -35.70
C ALA A 87 -20.21 -0.62 -36.50
N SER A 88 -21.46 -0.28 -36.12
CA SER A 88 -22.19 0.84 -36.73
C SER A 88 -21.74 2.21 -36.19
N LEU A 89 -21.15 2.23 -34.99
CA LEU A 89 -20.58 3.43 -34.35
C LEU A 89 -19.10 3.66 -34.73
N THR A 90 -18.50 2.76 -35.51
CA THR A 90 -17.10 2.79 -35.95
C THR A 90 -17.02 2.52 -37.46
N ASP A 91 -15.96 2.93 -38.17
CA ASP A 91 -15.81 2.68 -39.62
C ASP A 91 -15.43 1.20 -39.94
N VAL A 92 -15.98 0.23 -39.20
CA VAL A 92 -15.68 -1.20 -39.32
C VAL A 92 -16.65 -1.88 -40.28
N LYS A 93 -16.12 -2.46 -41.38
CA LYS A 93 -16.88 -3.04 -42.49
C LYS A 93 -17.22 -4.53 -42.29
N GLN A 94 -16.40 -5.28 -41.55
CA GLN A 94 -16.65 -6.70 -41.22
C GLN A 94 -16.21 -7.05 -39.80
N VAL A 95 -17.00 -7.87 -39.11
CA VAL A 95 -16.67 -8.48 -37.82
C VAL A 95 -16.87 -9.99 -37.96
N THR A 96 -15.84 -10.78 -37.67
CA THR A 96 -15.88 -12.24 -37.81
C THR A 96 -15.53 -12.91 -36.49
N TYR A 97 -16.40 -13.80 -36.00
CA TYR A 97 -16.07 -14.68 -34.89
C TYR A 97 -15.25 -15.86 -35.40
N LYS A 98 -14.07 -16.10 -34.81
CA LYS A 98 -13.37 -17.36 -35.01
C LYS A 98 -14.02 -18.38 -34.08
N ALA A 99 -14.67 -19.41 -34.60
CA ALA A 99 -15.16 -20.51 -33.79
C ALA A 99 -13.97 -21.10 -33.01
N ILE A 100 -14.07 -21.08 -31.68
CA ILE A 100 -13.10 -21.70 -30.78
C ILE A 100 -13.26 -23.22 -30.94
N PRO A 101 -12.18 -24.01 -30.99
CA PRO A 101 -12.30 -25.46 -31.00
C PRO A 101 -13.21 -25.92 -29.86
N ASP A 102 -14.16 -26.80 -30.16
CA ASP A 102 -15.04 -27.39 -29.18
C ASP A 102 -14.19 -28.23 -28.20
N TYR A 103 -13.94 -27.71 -27.00
CA TYR A 103 -13.24 -28.43 -25.94
C TYR A 103 -14.20 -29.37 -25.18
N SER A 104 -15.13 -29.99 -25.91
CA SER A 104 -16.06 -30.98 -25.37
C SER A 104 -15.51 -32.41 -25.44
N ASP A 105 -14.32 -32.62 -26.00
CA ASP A 105 -13.77 -33.96 -26.28
C ASP A 105 -12.60 -34.39 -25.37
N THR A 106 -12.43 -33.75 -24.21
CA THR A 106 -11.60 -34.30 -23.12
C THR A 106 -12.49 -34.72 -21.95
N LYS A 107 -13.39 -35.66 -22.22
CA LYS A 107 -13.82 -36.59 -21.18
C LYS A 107 -12.65 -37.51 -20.88
N GLY A 108 -11.88 -37.27 -19.82
CA GLY A 108 -10.94 -38.31 -19.41
C GLY A 108 -9.95 -38.05 -18.30
N ASP A 109 -9.55 -36.81 -18.02
CA ASP A 109 -8.59 -36.56 -16.94
C ASP A 109 -9.20 -35.63 -15.91
N GLU A 110 -9.27 -36.10 -14.66
CA GLU A 110 -9.57 -35.28 -13.49
C GLU A 110 -8.57 -34.11 -13.47
N LEU A 111 -8.98 -32.94 -13.96
CA LEU A 111 -8.17 -31.72 -13.87
C LEU A 111 -7.96 -31.44 -12.39
N GLU A 112 -6.76 -31.74 -11.90
CA GLU A 112 -6.37 -31.47 -10.51
C GLU A 112 -6.72 -30.03 -10.16
N VAL A 113 -7.49 -29.87 -9.08
CA VAL A 113 -7.80 -28.57 -8.48
C VAL A 113 -6.47 -27.93 -8.05
N ALA A 114 -5.92 -27.08 -8.91
CA ALA A 114 -4.65 -26.42 -8.67
C ALA A 114 -4.85 -25.13 -7.88
N ILE A 115 -4.22 -25.04 -6.71
CA ILE A 115 -4.15 -23.82 -5.89
C ILE A 115 -2.73 -23.27 -5.98
N TYR A 116 -2.63 -21.98 -6.27
CA TYR A 116 -1.39 -21.22 -6.29
C TYR A 116 -1.38 -20.19 -5.19
N TYR A 117 -0.30 -20.15 -4.40
CA TYR A 117 -0.13 -19.23 -3.28
C TYR A 117 0.82 -18.10 -3.66
N TYR A 118 0.44 -16.87 -3.35
CA TYR A 118 1.19 -15.67 -3.70
C TYR A 118 2.05 -15.23 -2.53
N HIS A 119 3.30 -14.88 -2.85
CA HIS A 119 4.30 -14.40 -1.89
C HIS A 119 4.77 -13.01 -2.35
N PRO A 120 4.01 -11.98 -1.97
CA PRO A 120 4.25 -10.62 -2.41
C PRO A 120 5.40 -9.93 -1.66
N ASP A 121 5.99 -8.90 -2.27
CA ASP A 121 6.97 -8.02 -1.63
C ASP A 121 6.30 -6.94 -0.73
N HIS A 122 7.11 -6.00 -0.23
CA HIS A 122 6.67 -4.95 0.69
C HIS A 122 5.70 -3.93 0.06
N LEU A 123 5.56 -3.91 -1.27
CA LEU A 123 4.57 -3.09 -1.98
C LEU A 123 3.36 -3.90 -2.47
N GLY A 124 3.34 -5.21 -2.21
CA GLY A 124 2.28 -6.09 -2.68
C GLY A 124 2.49 -6.62 -4.10
N SER A 125 3.68 -6.43 -4.71
CA SER A 125 4.00 -7.04 -5.99
C SER A 125 4.21 -8.53 -5.83
N ASN A 126 3.64 -9.33 -6.73
CA ASN A 126 3.77 -10.78 -6.68
C ASN A 126 5.12 -11.20 -7.27
N THR A 127 6.12 -11.35 -6.41
CA THR A 127 7.51 -11.69 -6.78
C THR A 127 7.70 -13.19 -6.84
N PHE A 128 6.96 -13.96 -6.04
CA PHE A 128 7.09 -15.41 -5.97
C PHE A 128 5.72 -16.09 -5.79
N ILE A 129 5.53 -17.24 -6.41
CA ILE A 129 4.31 -18.04 -6.36
C ILE A 129 4.70 -19.51 -6.18
N SER A 130 4.04 -20.19 -5.25
CA SER A 130 4.18 -21.62 -5.05
C SER A 130 2.91 -22.38 -5.46
N ASP A 131 3.08 -23.63 -5.87
CA ASP A 131 1.95 -24.55 -6.13
C ASP A 131 1.38 -25.15 -4.82
N MET A 132 0.43 -26.07 -4.97
CA MET A 132 -0.24 -26.75 -3.85
C MET A 132 0.70 -27.65 -3.03
N ALA A 133 1.81 -28.11 -3.61
CA ALA A 133 2.85 -28.87 -2.92
C ALA A 133 3.87 -27.96 -2.21
N GLY A 134 3.72 -26.64 -2.34
CA GLY A 134 4.66 -25.65 -1.79
C GLY A 134 5.94 -25.51 -2.61
N LEU A 135 5.97 -26.07 -3.83
CA LEU A 135 7.13 -25.95 -4.72
C LEU A 135 7.08 -24.62 -5.49
N PRO A 136 8.25 -24.04 -5.83
CA PRO A 136 8.33 -22.86 -6.70
C PRO A 136 7.59 -23.06 -8.03
N TYR A 137 6.60 -22.20 -8.31
CA TYR A 137 5.84 -22.23 -9.55
C TYR A 137 6.17 -21.05 -10.46
N GLN A 138 6.15 -19.82 -9.95
CA GLN A 138 6.55 -18.63 -10.70
C GLN A 138 7.40 -17.70 -9.85
N MET A 139 8.36 -17.06 -10.50
CA MET A 139 9.16 -15.99 -9.92
C MET A 139 9.26 -14.84 -10.90
N PHE A 140 9.07 -13.62 -10.40
CA PHE A 140 9.19 -12.37 -11.14
C PHE A 140 10.23 -11.51 -10.46
N VAL A 141 11.15 -10.96 -11.22
CA VAL A 141 12.06 -9.92 -10.75
C VAL A 141 11.71 -8.65 -11.52
N ASN A 142 11.24 -7.63 -10.81
CA ASN A 142 10.83 -6.37 -11.41
C ASN A 142 11.88 -5.29 -11.15
N LEU A 143 12.02 -4.38 -12.10
CA LEU A 143 12.66 -3.09 -11.90
C LEU A 143 11.79 -2.23 -10.97
N PRO A 144 12.34 -1.16 -10.35
CA PRO A 144 11.61 -0.34 -9.39
C PRO A 144 10.25 0.15 -9.87
N PHE A 145 10.12 0.46 -11.16
CA PHE A 145 8.89 0.97 -11.77
C PHE A 145 7.98 -0.13 -12.35
N GLY A 146 8.23 -1.39 -12.03
CA GLY A 146 7.32 -2.50 -12.34
C GLY A 146 7.53 -3.18 -13.68
N GLU A 147 8.56 -2.78 -14.45
CA GLU A 147 8.99 -3.54 -15.63
C GLU A 147 9.59 -4.88 -15.18
N THR A 148 9.12 -5.98 -15.76
CA THR A 148 9.66 -7.30 -15.45
C THR A 148 11.03 -7.47 -16.09
N MET A 149 12.08 -7.51 -15.27
CA MET A 149 13.45 -7.77 -15.70
C MET A 149 13.67 -9.25 -16.01
N ALA A 150 13.15 -10.15 -15.17
CA ALA A 150 13.25 -11.58 -15.36
C ALA A 150 11.98 -12.27 -14.86
N GLN A 151 11.56 -13.31 -15.59
CA GLN A 151 10.46 -14.18 -15.18
C GLN A 151 10.90 -15.63 -15.35
N GLN A 152 10.61 -16.44 -14.34
CA GLN A 152 10.71 -17.90 -14.41
C GLN A 152 9.34 -18.50 -14.10
N THR A 153 8.99 -19.55 -14.83
CA THR A 153 7.70 -20.22 -14.69
C THR A 153 7.89 -21.71 -14.92
N SER A 154 7.47 -22.50 -13.93
CA SER A 154 7.43 -23.96 -14.01
C SER A 154 6.43 -24.40 -15.08
N ALA A 155 6.67 -25.57 -15.68
CA ALA A 155 5.79 -26.11 -16.70
C ALA A 155 4.37 -26.32 -16.15
N GLY A 156 3.37 -25.70 -16.77
CA GLY A 156 1.97 -25.81 -16.38
C GLY A 156 1.07 -24.85 -17.16
N THR A 157 -0.24 -24.95 -16.95
CA THR A 157 -1.26 -24.16 -17.65
C THR A 157 -1.57 -22.83 -16.99
N PHE A 158 -1.24 -22.66 -15.71
CA PHE A 158 -1.50 -21.42 -14.99
C PHE A 158 -0.51 -20.33 -15.37
N GLN A 159 -1.03 -19.17 -15.77
CA GLN A 159 -0.24 -17.97 -15.97
C GLN A 159 -0.80 -16.86 -15.10
N ASN A 160 -0.04 -16.43 -14.10
CA ASN A 160 -0.45 -15.32 -13.28
C ASN A 160 -0.36 -13.98 -14.05
N VAL A 161 -1.50 -13.34 -14.24
CA VAL A 161 -1.61 -12.00 -14.84
C VAL A 161 -1.40 -10.89 -13.81
N TYR A 162 -1.52 -11.17 -12.51
CA TYR A 162 -1.40 -10.17 -11.46
C TYR A 162 0.03 -10.04 -10.94
N LYS A 163 0.80 -9.07 -11.45
CA LYS A 163 2.24 -9.01 -11.22
C LYS A 163 2.62 -7.85 -10.28
N PHE A 164 3.09 -6.73 -10.84
CA PHE A 164 3.49 -5.55 -10.07
C PHE A 164 2.31 -4.95 -9.29
N ASN A 165 2.53 -4.65 -8.01
CA ASN A 165 1.54 -4.14 -7.05
C ASN A 165 0.22 -4.94 -7.00
N GLY A 166 0.29 -6.24 -7.35
CA GLY A 166 -0.86 -7.12 -7.46
C GLY A 166 -1.84 -6.76 -8.58
N LYS A 167 -1.46 -5.85 -9.49
CA LYS A 167 -2.27 -5.38 -10.62
C LYS A 167 -2.15 -6.29 -11.81
N GLU A 168 -3.24 -6.36 -12.55
CA GLU A 168 -3.33 -7.15 -13.77
C GLU A 168 -2.47 -6.51 -14.86
N LEU A 169 -1.50 -7.28 -15.37
CA LEU A 169 -0.76 -6.97 -16.57
C LEU A 169 -1.59 -7.42 -17.77
N ASP A 170 -2.00 -6.46 -18.58
CA ASP A 170 -2.61 -6.69 -19.87
C ASP A 170 -1.53 -7.22 -20.83
N ALA A 171 -1.65 -8.49 -21.23
CA ALA A 171 -0.67 -9.14 -22.10
C ALA A 171 -0.64 -8.55 -23.52
N GLU A 172 -1.77 -8.03 -24.01
CA GLU A 172 -1.87 -7.48 -25.36
C GLU A 172 -1.16 -6.12 -25.48
N SER A 173 -1.29 -5.27 -24.46
CA SER A 173 -0.70 -3.93 -24.46
C SER A 173 0.62 -3.83 -23.69
N GLY A 174 0.86 -4.76 -22.77
CA GLY A 174 1.96 -4.68 -21.80
C GLY A 174 1.78 -3.59 -20.75
N LEU A 175 0.52 -3.28 -20.39
CA LEU A 175 0.16 -2.22 -19.45
C LEU A 175 -0.47 -2.79 -18.20
N TYR A 176 -0.26 -2.15 -17.06
CA TYR A 176 -0.96 -2.51 -15.83
C TYR A 176 -2.28 -1.74 -15.70
N TYR A 177 -3.36 -2.47 -15.43
CA TYR A 177 -4.65 -1.86 -15.12
C TYR A 177 -4.79 -1.60 -13.62
N TYR A 178 -4.90 -0.32 -13.25
CA TYR A 178 -5.04 0.11 -11.86
C TYR A 178 -6.49 0.45 -11.46
N GLY A 179 -7.42 0.42 -12.40
CA GLY A 179 -8.82 0.83 -12.19
C GLY A 179 -9.10 2.15 -12.87
N ALA A 180 -8.59 3.26 -12.33
CA ALA A 180 -8.84 4.58 -12.92
C ALA A 180 -7.92 4.90 -14.12
N ARG A 181 -6.73 4.30 -14.18
CA ARG A 181 -5.71 4.55 -15.20
C ARG A 181 -5.01 3.27 -15.63
N TYR A 182 -4.45 3.31 -16.83
CA TYR A 182 -3.47 2.34 -17.31
C TYR A 182 -2.06 2.88 -17.10
N TYR A 183 -1.19 2.03 -16.56
CA TYR A 183 0.20 2.34 -16.27
C TYR A 183 1.13 1.60 -17.24
N ASP A 184 2.07 2.32 -17.85
CA ASP A 184 3.14 1.71 -18.64
C ASP A 184 4.39 1.51 -17.78
N PRO A 185 4.72 0.26 -17.41
CA PRO A 185 5.90 -0.02 -16.60
C PRO A 185 7.22 0.24 -17.33
N ARG A 186 7.24 0.21 -18.67
CA ARG A 186 8.46 0.42 -19.47
C ARG A 186 8.83 1.89 -19.52
N SER A 187 7.83 2.74 -19.76
CA SER A 187 8.00 4.19 -19.79
C SER A 187 7.89 4.84 -18.41
N SER A 188 7.51 4.06 -17.38
CA SER A 188 7.35 4.50 -15.99
C SER A 188 6.33 5.63 -15.78
N VAL A 189 5.28 5.67 -16.62
CA VAL A 189 4.27 6.74 -16.62
C VAL A 189 2.84 6.20 -16.76
N TRP A 190 1.88 7.00 -16.31
CA TRP A 190 0.47 6.80 -16.63
C TRP A 190 0.19 7.16 -18.09
N LEU A 191 -0.78 6.48 -18.70
CA LEU A 191 -1.24 6.79 -20.06
C LEU A 191 -2.28 7.90 -20.13
N SER A 192 -2.91 8.23 -19.01
CA SER A 192 -3.92 9.28 -18.91
C SER A 192 -3.61 10.24 -17.77
N VAL A 193 -4.11 11.47 -17.93
CA VAL A 193 -4.01 12.53 -16.92
C VAL A 193 -4.59 12.03 -15.59
N ASP A 194 -3.89 12.32 -14.49
CA ASP A 194 -4.38 12.04 -13.14
C ASP A 194 -5.76 12.67 -12.90
N PRO A 195 -6.79 11.89 -12.53
CA PRO A 195 -8.09 12.44 -12.15
C PRO A 195 -8.03 13.45 -11.00
N LEU A 196 -6.98 13.37 -10.17
CA LEU A 196 -6.70 14.26 -9.06
C LEU A 196 -5.47 15.15 -9.31
N ALA A 197 -5.14 15.43 -10.58
CA ALA A 197 -3.97 16.25 -10.95
C ALA A 197 -3.89 17.58 -10.20
N GLU A 198 -5.03 18.21 -9.91
CA GLU A 198 -5.11 19.47 -9.15
C GLU A 198 -4.52 19.34 -7.73
N LYS A 199 -4.61 18.16 -7.09
CA LYS A 199 -4.00 17.88 -5.78
C LYS A 199 -2.48 17.80 -5.86
N TYR A 200 -1.94 17.51 -7.04
CA TYR A 200 -0.51 17.30 -7.31
C TYR A 200 0.02 18.37 -8.26
N SER A 201 -0.34 19.64 -8.05
CA SER A 201 -0.02 20.76 -8.95
C SER A 201 1.47 20.93 -9.27
N ASN A 202 2.35 20.49 -8.38
CA ASN A 202 3.82 20.53 -8.55
C ASN A 202 4.38 19.32 -9.33
N TRP A 203 3.55 18.36 -9.70
CA TRP A 203 3.96 17.13 -10.38
C TRP A 203 3.32 17.01 -11.75
N CYS A 204 3.99 16.28 -12.64
CA CYS A 204 3.40 15.95 -13.93
C CYS A 204 2.18 15.02 -13.70
N PRO A 205 1.02 15.27 -14.31
CA PRO A 205 -0.17 14.42 -14.16
C PRO A 205 -0.01 12.96 -14.62
N TYR A 206 1.12 12.66 -15.28
CA TYR A 206 1.46 11.33 -15.76
C TYR A 206 2.51 10.62 -14.87
N THR A 207 3.03 11.29 -13.84
CA THR A 207 4.05 10.72 -12.96
C THR A 207 3.49 9.58 -12.12
N TYR A 208 4.19 8.45 -12.11
CA TYR A 208 3.87 7.32 -11.25
C TYR A 208 4.53 7.45 -9.87
N CYS A 209 3.75 7.27 -8.80
CA CYS A 209 4.22 7.25 -7.41
C CYS A 209 5.18 8.39 -7.03
N LEU A 210 4.97 9.61 -7.54
CA LEU A 210 5.86 10.77 -7.31
C LEU A 210 7.35 10.46 -7.61
N ASN A 211 7.60 9.61 -8.61
CA ASN A 211 8.92 9.07 -8.97
C ASN A 211 9.61 8.25 -7.86
N ASN A 212 8.88 7.74 -6.87
CA ASN A 212 9.40 6.90 -5.79
C ASN A 212 8.58 5.60 -5.63
N SER A 213 8.64 4.75 -6.65
CA SER A 213 7.94 3.46 -6.69
C SER A 213 8.54 2.36 -5.80
N ILE A 214 9.58 2.67 -5.01
CA ILE A 214 10.17 1.76 -4.02
C ILE A 214 9.46 1.87 -2.67
N LYS A 215 8.98 3.08 -2.32
CA LYS A 215 8.31 3.35 -1.04
C LYS A 215 6.79 3.57 -1.19
N LEU A 216 6.35 3.99 -2.37
CA LEU A 216 4.99 4.42 -2.61
C LEU A 216 4.27 3.52 -3.62
N ILE A 217 2.97 3.37 -3.41
CA ILE A 217 2.04 2.66 -4.29
C ILE A 217 0.87 3.58 -4.64
N ASP A 218 0.31 3.48 -5.84
CA ASP A 218 -1.00 4.06 -6.18
C ASP A 218 -2.01 2.90 -6.27
N PRO A 219 -2.88 2.67 -5.27
CA PRO A 219 -3.72 1.46 -5.24
C PRO A 219 -4.85 1.42 -6.26
N ASP A 220 -5.29 2.56 -6.80
CA ASP A 220 -6.45 2.63 -7.71
C ASP A 220 -6.22 3.50 -8.95
N GLY A 221 -5.00 4.00 -9.13
CA GLY A 221 -4.64 4.92 -10.20
C GLY A 221 -5.23 6.30 -9.99
N ARG A 222 -5.40 6.76 -8.74
CA ARG A 222 -5.90 8.11 -8.42
C ARG A 222 -5.07 8.82 -7.36
N ALA A 223 -4.52 8.08 -6.40
CA ALA A 223 -3.81 8.67 -5.27
C ALA A 223 -2.68 7.77 -4.78
N VAL A 224 -1.52 8.40 -4.62
CA VAL A 224 -0.30 7.77 -4.11
C VAL A 224 -0.35 7.67 -2.58
N ILE A 225 0.07 6.53 -2.04
CA ILE A 225 0.14 6.24 -0.59
C ILE A 225 1.44 5.52 -0.21
N ALA A 226 1.83 5.66 1.06
CA ALA A 226 2.93 4.92 1.66
C ALA A 226 2.44 3.56 2.18
N ALA A 227 3.17 2.49 1.86
CA ALA A 227 2.73 1.10 2.05
C ALA A 227 3.05 0.49 3.44
N ASP A 228 2.96 1.25 4.54
CA ASP A 228 3.54 0.78 5.82
C ASP A 228 2.55 0.08 6.77
N ALA A 229 2.39 -1.24 6.60
CA ALA A 229 1.60 -2.08 7.50
C ALA A 229 2.15 -2.13 8.94
N ASN A 230 3.45 -1.96 9.13
CA ASN A 230 4.03 -1.91 10.47
C ASN A 230 3.61 -0.63 11.18
N ALA A 231 3.57 0.50 10.48
CA ALA A 231 3.06 1.76 11.03
C ALA A 231 1.59 1.64 11.47
N MET A 232 0.72 1.04 10.64
CA MET A 232 -0.68 0.77 10.99
C MET A 232 -0.81 -0.14 12.22
N ARG A 233 0.00 -1.21 12.29
CA ARG A 233 0.06 -2.11 13.44
C ARG A 233 0.52 -1.37 14.69
N ASN A 234 1.55 -0.53 14.58
CA ASN A 234 2.10 0.22 15.70
C ASN A 234 1.08 1.20 16.27
N ILE A 235 0.38 1.97 15.42
CA ILE A 235 -0.74 2.84 15.85
C ILE A 235 -1.75 2.01 16.62
N THR A 236 -2.19 0.88 16.07
CA THR A 236 -3.15 0.00 16.74
C THR A 236 -2.61 -0.49 18.08
N ASN A 237 -1.34 -0.92 18.15
CA ASN A 237 -0.68 -1.40 19.36
C ASN A 237 -0.55 -0.34 20.46
N THR A 238 -0.52 0.94 20.10
CA THR A 238 -0.49 2.03 21.08
C THR A 238 -1.80 2.24 21.84
N LEU A 239 -2.92 1.67 21.36
CA LEU A 239 -4.27 1.90 21.87
C LEU A 239 -4.84 0.68 22.60
N SER A 240 -5.85 0.86 23.44
CA SER A 240 -6.51 -0.24 24.16
C SER A 240 -7.27 -1.19 23.21
N LYS A 241 -7.71 -2.36 23.72
CA LYS A 241 -8.55 -3.30 22.94
C LYS A 241 -9.85 -2.62 22.47
N GLU A 242 -10.47 -1.83 23.33
CA GLU A 242 -11.72 -1.10 23.08
C GLU A 242 -11.51 0.01 22.05
N GLU A 243 -10.46 0.82 22.21
CA GLU A 243 -10.12 1.90 21.28
C GLU A 243 -9.80 1.38 19.88
N SER A 244 -9.09 0.26 19.80
CA SER A 244 -8.68 -0.34 18.53
C SER A 244 -9.83 -0.80 17.66
N GLN A 245 -11.01 -1.04 18.23
CA GLN A 245 -12.23 -1.38 17.46
C GLN A 245 -12.68 -0.23 16.55
N TYR A 246 -12.24 0.99 16.84
CA TYR A 246 -12.55 2.20 16.06
C TYR A 246 -11.41 2.62 15.15
N ILE A 247 -10.33 1.84 15.09
CA ILE A 247 -9.21 2.06 14.19
C ILE A 247 -9.39 1.17 12.97
N ARG A 248 -9.63 1.83 11.83
CA ARG A 248 -9.67 1.16 10.55
C ARG A 248 -8.86 1.95 9.55
N PHE A 249 -7.97 1.27 8.86
CA PHE A 249 -7.27 1.82 7.71
C PHE A 249 -7.90 1.30 6.44
N ASP A 250 -7.97 2.15 5.42
CA ASP A 250 -8.28 1.69 4.07
C ASP A 250 -7.06 1.02 3.42
N ASN A 251 -7.23 0.54 2.19
CA ASN A 251 -6.15 -0.07 1.40
C ASN A 251 -5.03 0.92 1.01
N LYS A 252 -5.26 2.21 1.31
CA LYS A 252 -4.40 3.35 1.09
C LYS A 252 -3.66 3.75 2.38
N GLY A 253 -3.82 3.00 3.47
CA GLY A 253 -3.21 3.30 4.77
C GLY A 253 -3.80 4.55 5.44
N MET A 254 -4.90 5.10 4.91
CA MET A 254 -5.58 6.24 5.48
C MET A 254 -6.50 5.80 6.60
N LEU A 255 -6.42 6.48 7.74
CA LEU A 255 -7.27 6.23 8.89
C LEU A 255 -8.70 6.71 8.62
N ASP A 256 -9.69 5.87 8.92
CA ASP A 256 -11.11 6.23 8.90
C ASP A 256 -11.43 7.15 10.09
N VAL A 257 -11.28 8.46 9.86
CA VAL A 257 -11.52 9.50 10.87
C VAL A 257 -12.99 9.52 11.33
N SER A 258 -13.92 9.12 10.46
CA SER A 258 -15.35 9.08 10.81
C SER A 258 -15.64 7.98 11.81
N LEU A 259 -14.99 6.81 11.67
CA LEU A 259 -15.08 5.73 12.65
C LEU A 259 -14.37 6.11 13.95
N LEU A 260 -13.16 6.67 13.86
CA LEU A 260 -12.38 7.13 15.01
C LEU A 260 -13.20 8.07 15.92
N ASN A 261 -13.85 9.07 15.33
CA ASN A 261 -14.58 10.11 16.06
C ASN A 261 -15.91 9.62 16.71
N GLN A 262 -16.37 8.41 16.39
CA GLN A 262 -17.54 7.81 17.04
C GLN A 262 -17.23 7.39 18.48
N TYR A 263 -15.99 6.99 18.76
CA TYR A 263 -15.58 6.65 20.10
C TYR A 263 -15.39 7.91 20.95
N LYS A 264 -15.75 7.82 22.23
CA LYS A 264 -15.65 8.93 23.22
C LYS A 264 -14.62 8.65 24.31
N GLY A 265 -13.73 7.68 24.08
CA GLY A 265 -12.61 7.45 24.98
C GLY A 265 -11.64 8.63 24.97
N SER A 266 -10.90 8.73 26.07
CA SER A 266 -10.03 9.88 26.34
C SER A 266 -8.68 9.42 26.90
N SER A 267 -8.15 8.27 26.48
CA SER A 267 -6.76 7.95 26.79
C SER A 267 -5.83 8.96 26.11
N GLU A 268 -4.64 9.15 26.66
CA GLU A 268 -3.66 10.09 26.11
C GLU A 268 -3.34 9.78 24.65
N ASN A 269 -3.05 8.51 24.33
CA ASN A 269 -2.72 8.07 22.97
C ASN A 269 -3.90 8.23 22.02
N PHE A 270 -5.12 7.89 22.46
CA PHE A 270 -6.30 8.02 21.63
C PHE A 270 -6.64 9.49 21.35
N THR A 271 -6.54 10.35 22.37
CA THR A 271 -6.79 11.79 22.24
C THR A 271 -5.80 12.43 21.30
N ALA A 272 -4.50 12.11 21.44
CA ALA A 272 -3.47 12.59 20.54
C ALA A 272 -3.73 12.12 19.10
N LEU A 273 -3.99 10.83 18.87
CA LEU A 273 -4.32 10.31 17.55
C LEU A 273 -5.55 11.01 16.94
N GLN A 274 -6.58 11.26 17.74
CA GLN A 274 -7.78 11.97 17.31
C GLN A 274 -7.47 13.41 16.90
N VAL A 275 -6.62 14.12 17.65
CA VAL A 275 -6.19 15.48 17.27
C VAL A 275 -5.40 15.46 15.96
N LEU A 276 -4.44 14.54 15.81
CA LEU A 276 -3.66 14.40 14.57
C LEU A 276 -4.55 14.06 13.37
N ALA A 277 -5.50 13.14 13.54
CA ALA A 277 -6.39 12.70 12.48
C ALA A 277 -7.41 13.76 12.02
N ASN A 278 -7.76 14.72 12.88
CA ASN A 278 -8.68 15.81 12.57
C ASN A 278 -7.94 17.10 12.15
N SER A 279 -6.61 17.10 12.11
CA SER A 279 -5.81 18.24 11.69
C SER A 279 -5.90 18.49 10.18
N GLU A 280 -5.69 19.74 9.77
CA GLU A 280 -5.43 20.09 8.36
C GLU A 280 -4.03 19.67 7.90
N THR A 281 -3.13 19.35 8.83
CA THR A 281 -1.77 18.88 8.55
C THR A 281 -1.77 17.38 8.30
N ASN A 282 -1.09 16.95 7.23
CA ASN A 282 -0.97 15.52 6.95
C ASN A 282 0.14 14.92 7.82
N TYR A 283 -0.25 13.93 8.64
CA TYR A 283 0.67 13.12 9.43
C TYR A 283 0.92 11.79 8.73
N VAL A 284 2.18 11.53 8.39
CA VAL A 284 2.60 10.34 7.64
C VAL A 284 3.41 9.45 8.57
N PHE A 285 2.90 8.26 8.87
CA PHE A 285 3.58 7.30 9.73
C PHE A 285 4.32 6.27 8.88
N ALA A 286 5.56 5.96 9.28
CA ALA A 286 6.40 4.98 8.60
C ALA A 286 7.33 4.25 9.57
N VAL A 287 7.70 3.05 9.19
CA VAL A 287 8.67 2.18 9.83
C VAL A 287 9.78 1.89 8.83
N SER A 288 10.97 2.40 9.11
CA SER A 288 12.11 2.32 8.18
C SER A 288 13.44 2.26 8.93
N ASN A 289 14.55 2.10 8.22
CA ASN A 289 15.89 2.23 8.81
C ASN A 289 16.43 3.65 8.69
N ASP A 290 15.79 4.49 7.90
CA ASP A 290 16.22 5.85 7.61
C ASP A 290 15.00 6.78 7.65
N ASP A 291 15.21 8.04 8.05
CA ASP A 291 14.17 9.07 8.00
C ASP A 291 13.90 9.57 6.57
N ILE A 292 13.06 10.61 6.43
CA ILE A 292 12.74 11.21 5.12
C ILE A 292 13.96 11.89 4.45
N ASN A 293 14.94 12.31 5.24
CA ASN A 293 16.16 12.98 4.80
C ASN A 293 17.32 12.00 4.53
N GLY A 294 17.13 10.71 4.81
CA GLY A 294 18.13 9.66 4.63
C GLY A 294 19.08 9.50 5.82
N ASN A 295 18.75 10.08 6.98
CA ASN A 295 19.49 9.86 8.22
C ASN A 295 19.14 8.48 8.79
N ARG A 296 20.17 7.68 9.05
CA ARG A 296 20.02 6.29 9.48
C ARG A 296 19.77 6.16 10.99
N PHE A 297 18.84 5.29 11.36
CA PHE A 297 18.59 4.87 12.74
C PHE A 297 19.59 3.80 13.19
N PHE A 298 19.91 3.77 14.49
CA PHE A 298 20.93 2.86 15.03
C PHE A 298 20.70 2.50 16.50
N GLU A 299 21.15 1.31 16.88
CA GLU A 299 21.00 0.77 18.22
C GLU A 299 22.00 1.33 19.23
N LYS A 300 21.60 1.28 20.49
CA LYS A 300 22.49 1.59 21.61
C LYS A 300 23.68 0.64 21.59
N GLY A 301 24.89 1.20 21.65
CA GLY A 301 26.14 0.43 21.59
C GLY A 301 26.69 0.22 20.18
N SER A 302 26.01 0.70 19.13
CA SER A 302 26.51 0.63 17.75
C SER A 302 27.78 1.45 17.54
N ASP A 303 27.96 2.53 18.30
CA ASP A 303 29.16 3.35 18.33
C ASP A 303 29.99 3.04 19.59
N PRO A 304 31.17 2.40 19.47
CA PRO A 304 32.03 2.10 20.61
C PRO A 304 32.55 3.36 21.33
N SER A 305 32.63 4.50 20.63
CA SER A 305 33.07 5.78 21.20
C SER A 305 31.97 6.49 21.97
N ASN A 306 30.71 6.22 21.63
CA ASN A 306 29.54 6.73 22.34
C ASN A 306 28.48 5.63 22.50
N PRO A 307 28.70 4.67 23.40
CA PRO A 307 27.86 3.47 23.51
C PRO A 307 26.44 3.78 24.01
N ASN A 308 26.19 5.00 24.49
CA ASN A 308 24.87 5.46 24.90
C ASN A 308 24.11 6.20 23.80
N ASN A 309 24.72 6.44 22.63
CA ASN A 309 24.05 7.05 21.50
C ASN A 309 23.16 6.01 20.80
N TYR A 310 21.94 6.39 20.48
CA TYR A 310 20.99 5.59 19.71
C TYR A 310 20.00 6.52 19.02
N SER A 311 19.40 6.04 17.94
CA SER A 311 18.28 6.71 17.27
C SER A 311 17.29 5.64 16.84
N TYR A 312 16.08 5.69 17.42
CA TYR A 312 15.02 4.69 17.26
C TYR A 312 13.83 5.20 16.47
N GLY A 313 13.83 6.48 16.12
CA GLY A 313 12.81 7.15 15.33
C GLY A 313 13.08 8.64 15.29
N VAL A 314 12.23 9.35 14.56
CA VAL A 314 12.24 10.82 14.49
C VAL A 314 10.87 11.32 14.03
N THR A 315 10.54 12.54 14.43
CA THR A 315 9.42 13.31 13.90
C THR A 315 9.94 14.49 13.07
N ASN A 316 9.92 14.35 11.75
CA ASN A 316 10.32 15.44 10.85
C ASN A 316 9.16 16.44 10.73
N MET A 317 9.36 17.63 11.29
CA MET A 317 8.36 18.71 11.31
C MET A 317 8.70 19.80 10.29
N PRO A 318 7.71 20.44 9.65
CA PRO A 318 7.94 21.60 8.82
C PRO A 318 8.63 22.72 9.60
N GLY A 319 9.74 23.23 9.06
CA GLY A 319 10.49 24.35 9.66
C GLY A 319 11.31 24.01 10.91
N ALA A 320 11.50 22.73 11.24
CA ALA A 320 12.42 22.33 12.31
C ALA A 320 13.87 22.73 11.99
N GLU A 321 14.64 23.08 13.03
CA GLU A 321 16.07 23.43 12.89
C GLU A 321 16.92 22.21 12.51
N TYR A 322 16.57 21.05 13.07
CA TYR A 322 17.23 19.77 12.83
C TYR A 322 16.21 18.80 12.23
N ASP A 323 16.63 18.09 11.18
CA ASP A 323 15.83 17.10 10.45
C ASP A 323 14.44 17.62 10.00
N PRO A 324 14.38 18.74 9.25
CA PRO A 324 13.12 19.32 8.81
C PRO A 324 12.36 18.38 7.87
N SER A 325 11.04 18.52 7.88
CA SER A 325 10.21 17.96 6.82
C SER A 325 10.53 18.64 5.48
N PRO A 326 10.62 17.89 4.36
CA PRO A 326 10.84 18.48 3.02
C PRO A 326 9.63 19.25 2.49
N ASP A 327 8.46 19.09 3.11
CA ASP A 327 7.21 19.75 2.72
C ASP A 327 6.38 20.13 3.97
N ASN A 328 5.10 20.48 3.76
CA ASN A 328 4.20 20.88 4.84
C ASN A 328 3.61 19.70 5.64
N ASN A 329 3.99 18.46 5.33
CA ASN A 329 3.56 17.28 6.08
C ASN A 329 4.46 17.07 7.30
N VAL A 330 3.97 16.30 8.27
CA VAL A 330 4.76 15.82 9.39
C VAL A 330 5.00 14.34 9.22
N TYR A 331 6.26 13.91 9.24
CA TYR A 331 6.61 12.51 9.11
C TYR A 331 7.01 11.92 10.45
N VAL A 332 6.38 10.81 10.83
CA VAL A 332 6.63 10.08 12.06
C VAL A 332 7.30 8.77 11.69
N PHE A 333 8.59 8.64 11.98
CA PHE A 333 9.37 7.44 11.70
C PHE A 333 9.67 6.64 12.96
N THR A 334 9.60 5.32 12.84
CA THR A 334 10.11 4.37 13.83
C THR A 334 11.07 3.39 13.17
N ALA A 335 12.13 3.01 13.88
CA ALA A 335 13.16 2.13 13.36
C ALA A 335 12.64 0.69 13.14
N SER A 336 12.89 0.14 11.95
CA SER A 336 12.35 -1.17 11.55
C SER A 336 13.00 -2.38 12.26
N PHE A 337 14.21 -2.20 12.78
CA PHE A 337 14.96 -3.26 13.49
C PHE A 337 14.46 -3.51 14.92
N LEU A 338 13.62 -2.63 15.47
CA LEU A 338 13.09 -2.75 16.82
C LEU A 338 12.05 -3.87 16.90
N ASP A 339 11.93 -4.49 18.07
CA ASP A 339 10.82 -5.41 18.35
C ASP A 339 9.47 -4.66 18.40
N GLU A 340 8.35 -5.37 18.18
CA GLU A 340 7.02 -4.75 18.07
C GLU A 340 6.60 -3.92 19.28
N LYS A 341 6.98 -4.35 20.50
CA LYS A 341 6.68 -3.61 21.72
C LYS A 341 7.45 -2.29 21.74
N THR A 342 8.74 -2.35 21.42
CA THR A 342 9.58 -1.15 21.35
C THR A 342 9.16 -0.23 20.20
N GLN A 343 8.74 -0.78 19.06
CA GLN A 343 8.17 0.01 17.96
C GLN A 343 6.88 0.72 18.37
N ALA A 344 5.98 0.07 19.11
CA ALA A 344 4.75 0.70 19.60
C ALA A 344 5.05 1.82 20.60
N ARG A 345 5.98 1.60 21.53
CA ARG A 345 6.48 2.64 22.44
C ARG A 345 7.04 3.83 21.65
N ASN A 346 7.91 3.56 20.67
CA ASN A 346 8.56 4.62 19.89
C ASN A 346 7.56 5.37 19.00
N THR A 347 6.58 4.67 18.43
CA THR A 347 5.50 5.31 17.68
C THR A 347 4.70 6.27 18.57
N ALA A 348 4.43 5.90 19.82
CA ALA A 348 3.77 6.79 20.77
C ALA A 348 4.65 8.00 21.14
N HIS A 349 5.95 7.80 21.33
CA HIS A 349 6.92 8.87 21.56
C HIS A 349 6.90 9.89 20.42
N GLU A 350 7.12 9.44 19.19
CA GLU A 350 7.22 10.32 18.03
C GLU A 350 5.86 10.97 17.69
N ALA A 351 4.79 10.18 17.61
CA ALA A 351 3.49 10.70 17.20
C ALA A 351 2.78 11.50 18.30
N TYR A 352 2.66 10.93 19.49
CA TYR A 352 1.75 11.45 20.52
C TYR A 352 2.44 12.35 21.53
N ALA A 353 3.77 12.49 21.46
CA ALA A 353 4.47 13.58 22.08
C ALA A 353 4.89 14.63 21.05
N HIS A 354 5.82 14.34 20.15
CA HIS A 354 6.38 15.36 19.26
C HIS A 354 5.38 15.87 18.21
N ALA A 355 4.79 14.98 17.41
CA ALA A 355 3.86 15.40 16.35
C ALA A 355 2.58 16.04 16.91
N TYR A 356 2.10 15.52 18.04
CA TYR A 356 0.97 16.08 18.79
C TYR A 356 1.30 17.47 19.37
N PHE A 357 2.45 17.64 20.04
CA PHE A 357 2.85 18.94 20.55
C PHE A 357 3.10 19.96 19.43
N PHE A 358 3.57 19.50 18.27
CA PHE A 358 3.67 20.34 17.08
C PHE A 358 2.31 20.80 16.59
N GLU A 359 1.28 19.95 16.65
CA GLU A 359 -0.07 20.38 16.30
C GLU A 359 -0.60 21.42 17.29
N LEU A 360 -0.43 21.17 18.58
CA LEU A 360 -0.89 22.09 19.62
C LEU A 360 -0.15 23.43 19.55
N SER A 361 1.15 23.44 19.23
CA SER A 361 1.97 24.65 19.18
C SER A 361 1.53 25.65 18.11
N LYS A 362 0.82 25.19 17.06
CA LYS A 362 0.20 26.06 16.05
C LYS A 362 -0.84 27.00 16.64
N SER A 363 -1.50 26.58 17.73
CA SER A 363 -2.52 27.35 18.44
C SER A 363 -2.02 27.96 19.75
N ASP A 364 -1.06 27.32 20.41
CA ASP A 364 -0.47 27.75 21.68
C ASP A 364 1.06 27.81 21.59
N PRO A 365 1.65 29.00 21.37
CA PRO A 365 3.10 29.17 21.31
C PRO A 365 3.87 28.79 22.57
N SER A 366 3.19 28.53 23.70
CA SER A 366 3.84 28.06 24.94
C SER A 366 4.18 26.57 24.91
N ILE A 367 3.72 25.84 23.89
CA ILE A 367 3.97 24.42 23.70
C ILE A 367 5.17 24.27 22.77
N ASN A 368 6.18 23.54 23.23
CA ASN A 368 7.40 23.27 22.47
C ASN A 368 7.48 21.76 22.18
N PRO A 369 7.49 21.33 20.91
CA PRO A 369 7.62 19.92 20.55
C PRO A 369 9.04 19.38 20.70
N ASN A 370 10.06 20.21 20.96
CA ASN A 370 11.45 19.79 20.98
C ASN A 370 11.97 19.57 22.41
N HIS A 371 12.86 18.60 22.57
CA HIS A 371 13.67 18.49 23.78
C HIS A 371 14.54 19.74 23.95
N THR A 372 14.56 20.29 25.17
CA THR A 372 15.48 21.38 25.53
C THR A 372 16.31 20.96 26.73
N LYS A 373 17.61 21.27 26.71
CA LYS A 373 18.52 21.00 27.82
C LYS A 373 18.99 22.29 28.46
N GLY A 374 19.13 22.27 29.78
CA GLY A 374 19.59 23.43 30.54
C GLY A 374 19.79 23.08 32.01
N VAL A 375 19.95 24.11 32.84
CA VAL A 375 20.13 23.92 34.29
C VAL A 375 18.79 23.55 34.91
N VAL A 376 18.71 22.36 35.51
CA VAL A 376 17.51 21.83 36.19
C VAL A 376 17.64 21.85 37.71
N GLY A 377 18.82 22.16 38.24
CA GLY A 377 19.05 22.27 39.66
C GLY A 377 20.48 22.64 40.02
N THR A 378 20.75 22.66 41.32
CA THR A 378 22.08 22.92 41.87
C THR A 378 22.40 21.83 42.88
N GLY A 379 23.47 21.09 42.62
CA GLY A 379 24.03 20.12 43.55
C GLY A 379 25.09 20.77 44.43
N TYR A 380 25.40 20.12 45.55
CA TYR A 380 26.46 20.56 46.45
C TYR A 380 27.43 19.39 46.67
N GLU A 381 28.71 19.63 46.47
CA GLU A 381 29.78 18.69 46.81
C GLU A 381 30.71 19.33 47.83
N TYR A 382 31.11 18.58 48.85
CA TYR A 382 32.01 19.10 49.88
C TYR A 382 33.46 19.06 49.38
N ASP A 383 34.10 20.23 49.26
CA ASP A 383 35.52 20.32 48.92
C ASP A 383 36.37 20.27 50.21
N PRO A 384 37.18 19.21 50.40
CA PRO A 384 38.00 19.04 51.59
C PRO A 384 39.20 20.01 51.68
N TYR A 385 39.64 20.58 50.56
CA TYR A 385 40.73 21.56 50.50
C TYR A 385 40.23 22.98 50.83
N LEU A 386 39.06 23.35 50.31
CA LEU A 386 38.42 24.65 50.56
C LEU A 386 37.54 24.67 51.83
N LYS A 387 37.31 23.49 52.44
CA LYS A 387 36.49 23.29 53.65
C LYS A 387 35.09 23.89 53.53
N ARG A 388 34.47 23.79 52.36
CA ARG A 388 33.12 24.31 52.09
C ARG A 388 32.38 23.44 51.08
N ASN A 389 31.06 23.55 51.06
CA ASN A 389 30.25 22.98 49.99
C ASN A 389 30.35 23.88 48.74
N GLU A 390 30.78 23.31 47.63
CA GLU A 390 30.77 23.96 46.32
C GLU A 390 29.48 23.61 45.58
N ALA A 391 28.83 24.65 45.05
CA ALA A 391 27.64 24.50 44.24
C ALA A 391 28.03 24.18 42.80
N TYR A 392 27.46 23.11 42.23
CA TYR A 392 27.58 22.79 40.81
C TYR A 392 26.21 22.73 40.16
N LEU A 393 26.15 23.11 38.88
CA LEU A 393 24.89 23.12 38.13
C LEU A 393 24.56 21.70 37.65
N ILE A 394 23.34 21.26 37.92
CA ILE A 394 22.81 20.01 37.38
C ILE A 394 22.13 20.35 36.07
N PHE A 395 22.59 19.73 34.97
CA PHE A 395 22.00 19.89 33.65
C PHE A 395 21.04 18.74 33.34
N GLY A 396 19.91 19.06 32.73
CA GLY A 396 18.87 18.09 32.37
C GLY A 396 17.85 18.67 31.39
N ASN A 397 16.77 17.94 31.17
CA ASN A 397 15.69 18.36 30.28
C ASN A 397 14.88 19.49 30.94
N THR A 398 14.72 20.61 30.24
CA THR A 398 14.00 21.80 30.73
C THR A 398 12.57 21.89 30.19
N ASN A 399 12.23 21.15 29.14
CA ASN A 399 10.87 21.08 28.59
C ASN A 399 10.02 20.05 29.35
N THR A 400 9.70 20.32 30.62
CA THR A 400 9.03 19.33 31.49
C THR A 400 7.67 18.90 30.96
N LYS A 401 6.92 19.78 30.28
CA LYS A 401 5.63 19.45 29.66
C LYS A 401 5.77 18.32 28.64
N LEU A 402 6.77 18.41 27.77
CA LEU A 402 7.03 17.38 26.76
C LEU A 402 7.50 16.08 27.41
N GLU A 403 8.41 16.15 28.39
CA GLU A 403 8.92 14.97 29.09
C GLU A 403 7.81 14.20 29.83
N ASP A 404 6.89 14.92 30.48
CA ASP A 404 5.72 14.33 31.13
C ASP A 404 4.78 13.67 30.11
N GLN A 405 4.55 14.33 28.97
CA GLN A 405 3.75 13.75 27.87
C GLN A 405 4.39 12.46 27.35
N ILE A 406 5.68 12.49 27.01
CA ILE A 406 6.44 11.33 26.52
C ILE A 406 6.27 10.15 27.47
N LYS A 407 6.50 10.39 28.77
CA LYS A 407 6.39 9.34 29.78
C LYS A 407 4.98 8.72 29.82
N ASN A 408 3.93 9.54 29.74
CA ASN A 408 2.55 9.07 29.78
C ASN A 408 2.21 8.24 28.54
N VAL A 409 2.51 8.74 27.34
CA VAL A 409 2.15 8.06 26.07
C VAL A 409 2.92 6.77 25.87
N GLU A 410 4.20 6.74 26.24
CA GLU A 410 5.03 5.54 26.17
C GLU A 410 4.55 4.45 27.14
N GLN A 411 4.27 4.81 28.40
CA GLN A 411 3.76 3.88 29.39
C GLN A 411 2.41 3.31 28.98
N GLN A 412 1.51 4.17 28.46
CA GLN A 412 0.22 3.76 27.96
C GLN A 412 0.35 2.81 26.76
N ALA A 413 1.26 3.08 25.82
CA ALA A 413 1.48 2.23 24.65
C ALA A 413 2.04 0.85 25.03
N ILE A 414 3.02 0.79 25.94
CA ILE A 414 3.56 -0.47 26.46
C ILE A 414 2.44 -1.28 27.13
N LYS A 415 1.68 -0.65 28.01
CA LYS A 415 0.60 -1.32 28.74
C LYS A 415 -0.45 -1.87 27.78
N ASN A 416 -0.90 -1.06 26.83
CA ASN A 416 -1.88 -1.46 25.82
C ASN A 416 -1.39 -2.63 24.96
N TYR A 417 -0.11 -2.64 24.57
CA TYR A 417 0.50 -3.75 23.85
C TYR A 417 0.55 -5.03 24.70
N GLU A 418 0.93 -4.93 25.97
CA GLU A 418 1.00 -6.08 26.88
C GLU A 418 -0.39 -6.66 27.16
N ASP A 419 -1.37 -5.81 27.45
CA ASP A 419 -2.77 -6.22 27.72
C ASP A 419 -3.42 -6.91 26.50
N LYS A 420 -2.91 -6.64 25.29
CA LYS A 420 -3.35 -7.28 24.03
C LYS A 420 -2.77 -8.65 23.78
N ASN A 421 -1.56 -8.89 24.26
CA ASN A 421 -0.81 -10.12 24.02
C ASN A 421 -0.88 -11.11 25.20
N GLN A 422 -1.62 -10.76 26.24
CA GLN A 422 -2.17 -11.67 27.26
C GLN A 422 -3.57 -12.15 26.85
#